data_AF-A0A7J6VEF3-F1
#
_entry.id   AF-A0A7J6VEF3-F1
#
_cell.length_a   1.000
_cell.length_b   1.000
_cell.length_c   1.000
_cell.angle_alpha   90.00
_cell.angle_beta   90.00
_cell.angle_gamma   90.00
#
_symmetry.space_group_name_H-M   'P 1'
#
loop_
_entity.id
_entity.type
_entity.pdbx_description
1 polymer ?
#
loop_
_entity_poly.entity_id
_entity_poly.type
_entity_poly.pdbx_seq_one_letter_code
_entity_poly.pdbx_strand_id
1 'polypeptide(L)'
;DFTFTVGYHELTGSRMLLKKPLLVLKKQRAIDPNEPSNPNSSRVELEVVGVIRHRILFKTRPQALISSVQLQVKEKAGNLSSVIQ
;
A
#
# COMPACT_ATOMS: atom_id res chain seq x y z
N ASP A 1 8.62 1.95 12.80
CA ASP A 1 8.30 1.21 11.56
C ASP A 1 6.87 1.51 11.11
N PHE A 2 6.53 1.16 9.86
CA PHE A 2 5.18 1.33 9.29
C PHE A 2 4.62 -0.02 8.88
N THR A 3 3.33 -0.24 9.15
CA THR A 3 2.59 -1.41 8.69
C THR A 3 1.53 -1.00 7.66
N PHE A 4 1.33 -1.83 6.65
CA PHE A 4 0.31 -1.63 5.62
C PHE A 4 -0.35 -2.96 5.29
N THR A 5 -1.66 -3.02 5.41
CA THR A 5 -2.44 -4.24 5.19
C THR A 5 -3.10 -4.21 3.83
N VAL A 6 -2.90 -5.27 3.04
CA VAL A 6 -3.52 -5.46 1.72
C VAL A 6 -4.17 -6.84 1.68
N GLY A 7 -5.51 -6.85 1.68
CA GLY A 7 -6.27 -8.10 1.84
C GLY A 7 -5.89 -8.79 3.16
N TYR A 8 -5.41 -10.03 3.09
CA TYR A 8 -4.93 -10.82 4.24
C TYR A 8 -3.41 -10.77 4.46
N HIS A 9 -2.70 -9.89 3.74
CA HIS A 9 -1.26 -9.73 3.88
C HIS A 9 -0.91 -8.47 4.65
N GLU A 10 0.01 -8.58 5.59
CA GLU A 10 0.64 -7.45 6.26
C GLU A 10 2.03 -7.20 5.67
N LEU A 11 2.28 -5.95 5.30
CA LEU A 11 3.57 -5.47 4.83
C LEU A 11 4.17 -4.59 5.92
N THR A 12 5.39 -4.89 6.33
CA THR A 12 6.18 -4.03 7.22
C THR A 12 7.21 -3.26 6.40
N GLY A 13 7.33 -1.97 6.66
CA GLY A 13 8.20 -1.07 5.91
C GLY A 13 8.81 0.01 6.78
N SER A 14 9.77 0.73 6.20
CA SER A 14 10.46 1.84 6.86
C SER A 14 10.32 3.12 6.04
N ARG A 15 10.26 4.26 6.74
CA ARG A 15 10.33 5.58 6.10
C ARG A 15 11.77 5.90 5.74
N MET A 16 12.00 6.22 4.49
CA MET A 16 13.31 6.56 3.94
C MET A 16 13.29 7.96 3.34
N LEU A 17 14.31 8.76 3.63
CA LEU A 17 14.54 10.03 2.94
C LEU A 17 15.05 9.76 1.51
N LEU A 18 14.55 10.49 0.53
CA LEU A 18 15.05 10.46 -0.84
C LEU A 18 16.29 11.34 -0.96
N LYS A 19 17.36 10.80 -1.54
CA LYS A 19 18.59 11.57 -1.83
C LYS A 19 18.32 12.74 -2.80
N LYS A 20 17.37 12.56 -3.71
CA LYS A 20 16.89 13.58 -4.65
C LYS A 20 15.36 13.63 -4.54
N PRO A 21 14.77 14.72 -4.01
CA PRO A 21 13.31 14.89 -3.96
C PRO A 21 12.68 14.86 -5.36
N LEU A 22 11.45 14.38 -5.45
CA LEU A 22 10.70 14.31 -6.71
C LEU A 22 9.61 15.39 -6.74
N LEU A 23 9.60 16.22 -7.78
CA LEU A 23 8.51 17.16 -8.05
C LEU A 23 7.36 16.41 -8.71
N VAL A 24 6.15 16.55 -8.17
CA VAL A 24 4.93 15.97 -8.74
C VAL A 24 4.28 17.04 -9.61
N LEU A 25 4.18 16.74 -10.90
CA LEU A 25 3.58 17.62 -11.90
C LEU A 25 2.31 16.95 -12.45
N LYS A 26 1.20 17.68 -12.47
CA LYS A 26 -0.04 17.24 -13.11
C LYS A 26 -0.12 17.84 -14.49
N LYS A 27 -0.23 16.97 -15.50
CA LYS A 27 -0.43 17.38 -16.89
C LYS A 27 -1.85 17.88 -17.09
N GLN A 28 -1.99 19.10 -17.58
CA GLN A 28 -3.24 19.69 -18.03
C GLN A 28 -3.18 19.92 -19.55
N ARG A 29 -4.30 19.70 -20.24
CA ARG A 29 -4.45 20.11 -21.63
C ARG A 29 -5.05 21.51 -21.61
N ALA A 30 -4.32 22.50 -22.12
CA ALA A 30 -4.91 23.80 -22.40
C ALA A 30 -5.70 23.66 -23.71
N ILE A 31 -7.01 23.89 -23.62
CA ILE A 31 -7.84 24.07 -24.80
C ILE A 31 -7.59 25.50 -25.25
N ASP A 32 -7.04 25.67 -26.45
CA ASP A 32 -6.90 27.00 -27.03
C ASP A 32 -8.31 27.51 -27.39
N PRO A 33 -8.80 28.60 -26.78
CA PRO A 33 -10.13 29.12 -27.08
C PRO A 33 -10.25 29.65 -28.52
N ASN A 34 -9.13 29.86 -29.23
CA ASN A 34 -9.12 30.38 -30.60
C ASN A 34 -9.03 29.29 -31.69
N GLU A 35 -8.65 28.05 -31.35
CA GLU A 35 -8.46 26.95 -32.32
C GLU A 35 -8.97 25.60 -31.75
N PRO A 36 -10.31 25.44 -31.63
CA PRO A 36 -10.90 24.24 -31.04
C PRO A 36 -10.80 22.98 -31.92
N SER A 37 -10.38 23.09 -33.18
CA SER A 37 -10.44 22.02 -34.19
C SER A 37 -9.11 21.32 -34.48
N ASN A 38 -7.98 21.80 -33.94
CA ASN A 38 -6.66 21.20 -34.22
C ASN A 38 -6.17 20.34 -33.04
N PRO A 39 -6.41 19.01 -33.04
CA PRO A 39 -6.03 18.11 -31.93
C PRO A 39 -4.51 18.01 -31.71
N ASN A 40 -3.71 18.51 -32.65
CA ASN A 40 -2.25 18.51 -32.58
C ASN A 40 -1.67 19.82 -32.00
N SER A 41 -2.50 20.85 -31.76
CA SER A 41 -2.10 22.16 -31.21
C SER A 41 -2.35 22.28 -29.70
N SER A 42 -2.69 21.20 -29.00
CA SER A 42 -3.01 21.28 -27.57
C SER A 42 -1.78 21.70 -26.77
N ARG A 43 -1.75 22.95 -26.32
CA ARG A 43 -0.71 23.44 -25.40
C ARG A 43 -0.77 22.60 -24.13
N VAL A 44 0.37 22.10 -23.69
CA VAL A 44 0.47 21.30 -22.47
C VAL A 44 0.89 22.22 -21.35
N GLU A 45 0.06 22.30 -20.32
CA GLU A 45 0.37 23.00 -19.08
C GLU A 45 0.69 21.99 -17.99
N LEU A 46 1.63 22.32 -17.12
CA LEU A 46 2.06 21.46 -16.02
C LEU A 46 1.82 22.23 -14.72
N GLU A 47 0.92 21.68 -13.90
CA GLU A 47 0.63 22.21 -12.58
C GLU A 47 1.54 21.55 -11.54
N VAL A 48 2.14 22.34 -10.66
CA VAL A 48 2.93 21.82 -9.53
C VAL A 48 2.00 21.36 -8.42
N VAL A 49 2.00 20.04 -8.15
CA VAL A 49 1.14 19.43 -7.12
C VAL A 49 1.87 19.36 -5.77
N GLY A 50 3.18 19.10 -5.77
CA GLY A 50 3.95 19.00 -4.54
C GLY A 50 5.32 18.36 -4.73
N VAL A 51 6.04 18.17 -3.62
CA VAL A 51 7.39 17.57 -3.61
C VAL A 51 7.44 16.37 -2.68
N ILE A 52 7.79 15.20 -3.22
CA ILE A 52 8.02 13.98 -2.45
C ILE A 52 9.46 13.99 -1.96
N ARG A 53 9.65 14.03 -0.64
CA ARG A 53 10.97 13.97 0.03
C ARG A 53 11.23 12.65 0.73
N HIS A 54 10.19 11.92 1.09
CA HIS A 54 10.27 10.65 1.78
C HIS A 54 9.44 9.59 1.05
N ARG A 55 9.83 8.33 1.20
CA ARG A 55 9.00 7.18 0.81
C ARG A 55 8.90 6.22 1.97
N ILE A 56 7.78 5.49 2.05
CA ILE A 56 7.70 4.29 2.89
C ILE A 56 8.00 3.11 1.98
N LEU A 57 8.98 2.30 2.35
CA LEU A 57 9.45 1.18 1.52
C LEU A 57 9.27 -0.15 2.25
N PHE A 58 8.53 -1.04 1.61
CA PHE A 58 8.26 -2.40 2.07
C PHE A 58 9.17 -3.36 1.28
N LYS A 59 10.31 -3.75 1.86
CA LYS A 59 11.28 -4.67 1.22
C LYS A 59 11.12 -6.13 1.66
N THR A 60 10.48 -6.35 2.81
CA THR A 60 10.31 -7.68 3.38
C THR A 60 9.13 -8.40 2.74
N ARG A 61 9.21 -9.73 2.66
CA ARG A 61 8.12 -10.58 2.18
C ARG A 61 6.84 -10.33 3.00
N PRO A 62 5.67 -10.12 2.36
CA PRO A 62 4.41 -9.93 3.07
C PRO A 62 4.06 -11.15 3.95
N GLN A 63 3.53 -10.89 5.14
CA GLN A 63 3.12 -11.91 6.10
C GLN A 63 1.63 -12.19 5.96
N ALA A 64 1.24 -13.46 5.85
CA ALA A 64 -0.17 -13.84 5.71
C ALA A 64 -0.81 -13.99 7.10
N LEU A 65 -1.80 -13.15 7.39
CA LEU A 65 -2.53 -13.15 8.67
C LEU A 65 -3.30 -14.46 8.89
N ILE A 66 -3.67 -15.16 7.82
CA ILE A 66 -4.39 -16.43 7.85
C ILE A 66 -3.51 -17.64 8.16
N SER A 67 -2.19 -17.53 7.98
CA SER A 67 -1.25 -18.64 8.25
C SER A 67 -0.91 -18.81 9.73
N SER A 68 -1.12 -17.76 10.52
CA SER A 68 -0.81 -17.72 11.96
C SER A 68 -2.03 -17.92 12.84
N VAL A 69 -3.17 -18.37 12.30
CA VAL A 69 -4.20 -19.00 13.13
C VAL A 69 -3.59 -20.31 13.61
N GLN A 70 -2.77 -20.23 14.65
CA GLN A 70 -2.49 -21.36 15.51
C GLN A 70 -3.87 -21.89 15.85
N LEU A 71 -4.16 -23.08 15.33
CA LEU A 71 -5.25 -23.90 15.83
C LEU A 71 -5.06 -23.89 17.34
N GLN A 72 -5.84 -23.08 18.03
CA GLN A 72 -6.15 -23.30 19.43
C GLN A 72 -6.90 -24.63 19.37
N VAL A 73 -6.14 -25.73 19.29
CA VAL A 73 -6.63 -27.07 19.50
C VAL A 73 -7.18 -26.98 20.90
N LYS A 74 -8.49 -26.74 20.96
CA LYS A 74 -9.31 -26.97 22.12
C LYS A 74 -9.01 -28.41 22.51
N GLU A 75 -8.09 -28.60 23.47
CA GLU A 75 -7.90 -29.88 24.12
C GLU A 75 -9.30 -30.34 24.50
N LYS A 76 -9.69 -31.47 23.91
CA LYS A 76 -10.97 -32.10 24.20
C LYS A 76 -10.99 -32.37 25.70
N ALA A 77 -11.78 -31.60 26.45
CA ALA A 77 -12.37 -32.07 27.68
C ALA A 77 -13.35 -33.21 27.32
N GLY A 78 -12.81 -34.41 27.10
CA GLY A 78 -13.57 -35.64 27.08
C GLY A 78 -13.74 -36.13 28.51
N ASN A 79 -14.89 -35.82 29.12
CA ASN A 79 -15.35 -36.54 30.31
C ASN A 79 -15.60 -38.01 29.95
N LEU A 80 -15.00 -38.95 30.69
CA LEU A 80 -15.72 -40.07 31.31
C LEU A 80 -14.87 -40.75 32.39
N SER A 81 -15.43 -40.83 33.59
CA SER A 81 -14.99 -41.58 34.77
C SER A 81 -14.94 -43.09 34.57
N SER A 82 -13.94 -43.78 35.13
CA SER A 82 -14.06 -45.16 35.64
C SER A 82 -12.91 -45.56 36.59
N VAL A 83 -13.23 -45.60 37.88
CA VAL A 83 -12.90 -46.54 38.99
C VAL A 83 -11.72 -47.54 38.86
N ILE A 84 -11.11 -47.83 40.02
CA ILE A 84 -10.24 -48.96 40.46
C ILE A 84 -8.73 -48.64 40.26
N GLN A 85 -7.88 -48.54 41.29
CA GLN A 85 -7.68 -49.34 42.51
C GLN A 85 -6.99 -48.51 43.60
#